data_AF-A0A1I7BCJ5-F1
#
_entry.id   AF-A0A1I7BCJ5-F1
#
_cell.length_a   1.000
_cell.length_b   1.000
_cell.length_c   1.000
_cell.angle_alpha   90.00
_cell.angle_beta   90.00
_cell.angle_gamma   90.00
#
_symmetry.space_group_name_H-M   'P 1'
#
loop_
_entity.id
_entity.type
_entity.pdbx_description
1 polymer ?
#
loop_
_entity_poly.entity_id
_entity_poly.type
_entity_poly.pdbx_seq_one_letter_code
_entity_poly.pdbx_strand_id
1 'polypeptide(L)' 'MSDRLLTSGELARALGISHQSITNYARTGQLEPTLTTPGGHYRWELDDVKRQLRELNERRRKG' A
#
# COMPACT_ATOMS: atom_id res chain seq x y z
N MET A 1 -11.91 -6.38 -9.06
CA MET A 1 -12.00 -5.51 -7.87
C MET A 1 -12.54 -6.37 -6.75
N SER A 2 -11.74 -6.58 -5.71
CA SER A 2 -12.20 -7.29 -4.51
C SER A 2 -12.79 -6.25 -3.55
N ASP A 3 -13.97 -6.51 -3.00
CA ASP A 3 -14.67 -5.58 -2.09
C ASP A 3 -14.02 -5.50 -0.70
N ARG A 4 -13.00 -6.32 -0.45
CA ARG A 4 -12.34 -6.39 0.85
C ARG A 4 -11.13 -5.46 0.92
N LEU A 5 -11.23 -4.47 1.79
CA LEU A 5 -10.08 -3.67 2.21
C LEU A 5 -9.23 -4.43 3.24
N LEU A 6 -7.93 -4.50 2.98
CA LEU A 6 -6.94 -5.09 3.86
C LEU A 6 -6.43 -4.07 4.88
N THR A 7 -6.14 -4.54 6.08
CA THR A 7 -5.26 -3.83 7.02
C THR A 7 -3.82 -3.78 6.48
N SER A 8 -2.99 -2.86 6.97
CA SER A 8 -1.56 -2.83 6.62
C SER A 8 -0.84 -4.15 6.93
N GLY A 9 -1.25 -4.87 7.98
CA GLY A 9 -0.68 -6.18 8.34
C GLY A 9 -1.09 -7.29 7.37
N GLU A 10 -2.36 -7.33 6.96
CA GLU A 10 -2.82 -8.28 5.93
C GLU A 10 -2.18 -8.00 4.57
N LEU A 11 -2.06 -6.73 4.19
CA LEU A 11 -1.38 -6.32 2.97
C LEU A 11 0.08 -6.77 2.97
N ALA A 12 0.79 -6.53 4.08
CA ALA A 12 2.18 -6.95 4.26
C ALA A 12 2.35 -8.46 4.06
N ARG A 13 1.45 -9.28 4.65
CA ARG A 13 1.43 -10.74 4.46
C ARG A 13 1.15 -11.12 3.00
N ALA A 14 0.17 -10.47 2.36
CA ALA A 14 -0.19 -10.74 0.97
C ALA A 14 0.94 -10.40 -0.02
N LEU A 15 1.76 -9.40 0.29
CA LEU A 15 2.90 -8.97 -0.53
C LEU A 15 4.23 -9.62 -0.14
N GLY A 16 4.28 -10.36 0.97
CA GLY A 16 5.52 -10.96 1.48
C GLY A 16 6.56 -9.94 1.94
N ILE A 17 6.13 -8.76 2.43
CA ILE A 17 7.03 -7.71 2.93
C ILE A 17 6.70 -7.31 4.36
N SER A 18 7.55 -6.50 4.98
CA SER A 18 7.34 -6.08 6.36
C SER A 18 6.17 -5.11 6.50
N HIS A 19 5.46 -5.18 7.63
CA HIS A 19 4.43 -4.21 7.99
C HIS A 19 4.99 -2.77 8.09
N GLN A 20 6.25 -2.65 8.52
CA GLN A 20 6.95 -1.37 8.60
C GLN A 20 7.18 -0.76 7.20
N SER A 21 7.47 -1.59 6.19
CA SER A 21 7.61 -1.14 4.80
C SER A 21 6.32 -0.51 4.28
N ILE A 22 5.17 -1.17 4.49
CA ILE A 22 3.85 -0.63 4.12
C ILE A 22 3.58 0.70 4.80
N THR A 23 3.80 0.76 6.12
CA THR A 23 3.59 1.99 6.90
C THR A 23 4.52 3.11 6.44
N ASN A 24 5.78 2.81 6.12
CA ASN A 24 6.73 3.79 5.63
C ASN A 24 6.33 4.32 4.25
N TYR A 25 5.88 3.45 3.34
CA TYR A 25 5.39 3.87 2.03
C TYR A 25 4.20 4.83 2.15
N ALA A 26 3.25 4.54 3.04
CA ALA A 26 2.12 5.45 3.31
C ALA A 26 2.60 6.80 3.87
N ARG A 27 3.44 6.78 4.91
CA ARG A 27 3.91 8.00 5.59
C ARG A 27 4.76 8.91 4.71
N THR A 28 5.48 8.33 3.74
CA THR A 28 6.32 9.07 2.78
C THR A 28 5.58 9.43 1.48
N GLY A 29 4.29 9.09 1.36
CA GLY A 29 3.48 9.35 0.17
C GLY A 29 3.90 8.52 -1.06
N GLN A 30 4.66 7.44 -0.86
CA GLN A 30 5.06 6.53 -1.95
C GLN A 30 3.93 5.58 -2.35
N LEU A 31 3.04 5.26 -1.41
CA LEU A 31 1.78 4.56 -1.64
C LEU A 31 0.64 5.33 -0.97
N GLU A 32 -0.50 5.40 -1.64
CA GLU A 32 -1.73 6.00 -1.14
C GLU A 32 -2.69 4.90 -0.66
N PRO A 33 -3.15 4.94 0.61
CA PRO A 33 -4.17 4.02 1.09
C PRO A 33 -5.53 4.34 0.46
N THR A 34 -6.32 3.30 0.19
CA THR A 34 -7.69 3.48 -0.34
C THR A 34 -8.60 4.21 0.64
N LEU A 35 -8.39 4.01 1.94
CA LEU A 35 -9.09 4.71 3.01
C LEU A 35 -8.18 4.84 4.23
N THR A 36 -8.28 5.97 4.92
CA THR A 36 -7.74 6.14 6.28
C THR A 36 -8.91 6.27 7.25
N THR A 37 -8.97 5.42 8.27
CA THR A 37 -10.02 5.52 9.30
C THR A 37 -9.82 6.77 10.17
N PRO A 38 -10.85 7.25 10.89
CA PRO A 38 -10.68 8.37 11.83
C PRO A 38 -9.59 8.16 12.89
N GLY A 39 -9.29 6.90 13.25
CA GLY A 39 -8.21 6.53 14.17
C GLY A 39 -6.81 6.46 13.52
N GLY A 40 -6.69 6.81 12.24
CA GLY A 40 -5.42 6.81 11.50
C GLY A 40 -4.99 5.45 10.95
N HIS A 41 -5.88 4.44 10.95
CA HIS A 41 -5.54 3.14 10.37
C HIS A 41 -5.73 3.14 8.85
N TYR A 42 -4.72 2.68 8.14
CA TYR A 42 -4.78 2.52 6.69
C TYR A 42 -5.58 1.27 6.27
N ARG A 43 -6.27 1.40 5.15
CA ARG A 43 -7.05 0.36 4.49
C ARG A 43 -6.69 0.33 3.01
N TRP A 44 -6.50 -0.88 2.49
CA TRP A 44 -5.84 -1.10 1.21
C TRP A 44 -6.63 -2.04 0.31
N GLU A 45 -6.82 -1.64 -0.94
CA GLU A 45 -7.22 -2.55 -2.02
C GLU A 45 -5.95 -3.16 -2.64
N LEU A 46 -5.90 -4.50 -2.74
CA LEU A 46 -4.67 -5.20 -3.10
C LEU A 46 -4.24 -4.93 -4.55
N ASP A 47 -5.19 -4.86 -5.48
CA ASP A 47 -4.88 -4.64 -6.90
C ASP A 47 -4.39 -3.21 -7.16
N ASP A 48 -4.96 -2.22 -6.47
CA ASP A 48 -4.50 -0.83 -6.43
C ASP A 48 -3.06 -0.73 -5.91
N VAL A 49 -2.75 -1.35 -4.77
CA VAL A 49 -1.38 -1.33 -4.24
C VAL A 49 -0.39 -1.96 -5.22
N LYS A 50 -0.75 -3.09 -5.86
CA LYS A 50 0.10 -3.69 -6.91
C LYS A 50 0.31 -2.75 -8.09
N ARG A 51 -0.70 -1.97 -8.49
CA ARG A 51 -0.57 -0.95 -9.53
C ARG A 51 0.39 0.16 -9.09
N GLN A 52 0.18 0.74 -7.92
CA GLN A 52 1.03 1.82 -7.41
C GLN A 52 2.51 1.39 -7.27
N LEU A 53 2.76 0.16 -6.83
CA LEU A 53 4.12 -0.41 -6.76
C LEU A 53 4.79 -0.53 -8.14
N ARG A 54 4.04 -0.93 -9.18
CA ARG A 54 4.56 -0.95 -10.56
C ARG A 54 4.94 0.45 -11.02
N GLU A 55 4.05 1.42 -10.82
CA GLU A 55 4.31 2.82 -11.18
C GLU A 55 5.51 3.41 -10.41
N LEU A 56 5.64 3.09 -9.12
CA LEU A 56 6.77 3.52 -8.30
C LEU A 56 8.10 2.97 -8.84
N ASN A 57 8.14 1.70 -9.22
CA ASN A 57 9.32 1.08 -9.82
C ASN A 57 9.65 1.68 -11.19
N GLU A 58 8.64 1.98 -12.02
CA GLU A 58 8.84 2.65 -13.30
C GLU A 58 9.40 4.06 -13.14
N ARG A 59 8.90 4.84 -12.16
CA ARG A 59 9.45 6.17 -11.84
C ARG A 59 10.91 6.08 -11.42
N ARG A 60 11.26 5.13 -10.55
CA ARG A 60 12.63 4.91 -10.07
C ARG A 60 13.61 4.46 -11.16
N ARG A 61 13.13 3.82 -12.23
CA ARG A 61 13.96 3.39 -13.36
C ARG A 61 14.21 4.50 -14.38
N LYS A 62 13.34 5.51 -14.43
CA LYS A 62 13.40 6.62 -15.39
C LYS A 62 14.16 7.85 -14.86
N GLY A 63 14.35 7.94 -13.55
CA GLY A 63 15.21 8.94 -12.89
C GLY A 63 16.59 8.38 -12.62
#